data_AF-A0AAW1X2F5-F1
#
_entry.id   AF-A0AAW1X2F5-F1
#
_cell.length_a   1.000
_cell.length_b   1.000
_cell.length_c   1.000
_cell.angle_alpha   90.00
_cell.angle_beta   90.00
_cell.angle_gamma   90.00
#
_symmetry.space_group_name_H-M   'P 1'
#
loop_
_entity.id
_entity.type
_entity.pdbx_description
1 polymer ?
#
loop_
_entity_poly.entity_id
_entity_poly.type
_entity_poly.pdbx_seq_one_letter_code
_entity_poly.pdbx_strand_id
1 'polypeptide(L)'
;MEALGSHLTNKYSEGFPGGRYYTGNQQIDQIELLCCERALAAFSLDPEKWGVNVQPYSCTSANFAVYTGLLLPNERIMGLDSPSGGHMSHGYYTPSGKKVSAASIFFDSLPYKVNPRTGLIDYDKLEEKALDYRPKILICGGSSYPREWDYARFRYIADKCGAVLMCDMAHISGLIAAKECASPFDYCDIVTSTTHKSLRGPRGGIIFYRKGPKTRKQGMHQSNGDGTLGITGKNYEKVCEMCHITLNKSAIFGDNGAFSPGGVRIGTPAMTSRGCVESDFETIADFLLRAAQITVAVQREHGKYQKEFLKGLQSNKDVVELRNRVETFASQFAMPGYDTC
;
A
#
# COMPACT_ATOMS: atom_id res chain seq x y z
N MET A 1 18.61 12.26 -3.05
CA MET A 1 17.57 13.25 -3.42
C MET A 1 18.02 14.20 -4.53
N GLU A 2 19.33 14.45 -4.68
CA GLU A 2 19.93 15.34 -5.68
C GLU A 2 19.37 15.15 -7.10
N ALA A 3 19.25 13.91 -7.59
CA ALA A 3 18.70 13.62 -8.91
C ALA A 3 17.26 14.14 -9.11
N LEU A 4 16.43 14.18 -8.05
CA LEU A 4 15.07 14.72 -8.08
C LEU A 4 15.05 16.26 -8.13
N GLY A 5 16.05 16.91 -7.53
CA GLY A 5 16.26 18.36 -7.59
C GLY A 5 17.15 18.82 -8.75
N SER A 6 17.31 17.99 -9.79
CA SER A 6 18.21 18.25 -10.91
C SER A 6 17.52 18.91 -12.11
N HIS A 7 18.32 19.40 -13.06
CA HIS A 7 17.87 20.00 -14.32
C HIS A 7 17.03 19.07 -15.22
N LEU A 8 16.94 17.76 -14.91
CA LEU A 8 16.05 16.82 -15.59
C LEU A 8 14.58 17.28 -15.55
N THR A 9 14.18 18.03 -14.53
CA THR A 9 12.83 18.62 -14.42
C THR A 9 12.46 19.57 -15.55
N ASN A 10 13.43 20.05 -16.33
CA ASN A 10 13.20 21.02 -17.40
C ASN A 10 12.83 20.36 -18.75
N LYS A 11 12.97 19.04 -18.91
CA LYS A 11 12.94 18.39 -20.23
C LYS A 11 11.62 17.69 -20.57
N TYR A 12 10.86 18.28 -21.49
CA TYR A 12 9.77 17.59 -22.18
C TYR A 12 10.28 16.39 -23.00
N SER A 13 9.71 15.22 -22.73
CA SER A 13 10.17 13.91 -23.19
C SER A 13 9.02 12.96 -23.54
N GLU A 14 7.88 13.50 -23.98
CA GLU A 14 6.71 12.72 -24.38
C GLU A 14 7.04 11.64 -25.43
N GLY A 15 6.41 10.47 -25.27
CA GLY A 15 6.72 9.25 -26.00
C GLY A 15 7.59 8.29 -25.17
N PHE A 16 8.30 7.40 -25.85
CA PHE A 16 9.21 6.40 -25.24
C PHE A 16 10.63 6.55 -25.80
N PRO A 17 11.67 5.96 -25.18
CA PRO A 17 13.02 5.95 -25.75
C PRO A 17 13.06 5.50 -27.21
N GLY A 18 13.72 6.26 -28.07
CA GLY A 18 13.74 6.03 -29.52
C GLY A 18 12.46 6.41 -30.29
N GLY A 19 11.38 6.77 -29.60
CA GLY A 19 10.07 7.13 -30.15
C GLY A 19 9.48 8.36 -29.46
N ARG A 20 10.25 9.46 -29.42
CA ARG A 20 9.88 10.72 -28.77
C ARG A 20 9.21 11.69 -29.74
N TYR A 21 8.25 12.47 -29.25
CA TYR A 21 7.64 13.58 -30.01
C TYR A 21 8.57 14.80 -30.13
N TYR A 22 9.51 14.96 -29.20
CA TYR A 22 10.43 16.10 -29.13
C TYR A 22 11.89 15.67 -29.32
N THR A 23 12.70 16.56 -29.89
CA THR A 23 14.15 16.37 -30.06
C THR A 23 14.93 16.57 -28.75
N GLY A 24 16.24 16.30 -28.77
CA GLY A 24 17.15 16.56 -27.65
C GLY A 24 16.98 15.62 -26.45
N ASN A 25 16.44 14.42 -26.65
CA ASN A 25 16.14 13.45 -25.59
C ASN A 25 17.22 12.35 -25.42
N GLN A 26 18.38 12.46 -26.07
CA GLN A 26 19.41 11.41 -26.07
C GLN A 26 19.81 10.93 -24.66
N GLN A 27 20.02 11.86 -23.73
CA GLN A 27 20.35 11.55 -22.33
C GLN A 27 19.11 11.08 -21.55
N ILE A 28 17.91 11.59 -21.83
CA ILE A 28 16.67 11.15 -21.18
C ILE A 28 16.36 9.70 -21.55
N ASP A 29 16.56 9.32 -22.81
CA ASP A 29 16.39 7.96 -23.30
C ASP A 29 17.35 6.99 -22.61
N GLN A 30 18.62 7.38 -22.43
CA GLN A 30 19.60 6.59 -21.66
C GLN A 30 19.18 6.44 -20.19
N ILE A 31 18.69 7.51 -19.56
CA ILE A 31 18.24 7.49 -18.15
C ILE A 31 16.99 6.60 -18.00
N GLU A 32 16.02 6.70 -18.90
CA GLU A 32 14.79 5.91 -18.84
C GLU A 32 15.05 4.42 -19.15
N LEU A 33 15.88 4.12 -20.14
CA LEU A 33 16.31 2.74 -20.43
C LEU A 33 17.05 2.11 -19.25
N LEU A 34 17.99 2.84 -18.64
CA LEU A 34 18.70 2.39 -17.42
C LEU A 34 17.75 2.22 -16.23
N CYS A 35 16.71 3.05 -16.12
CA CYS A 35 15.67 2.92 -15.09
C CYS A 35 14.87 1.62 -15.30
N CYS A 36 14.46 1.34 -16.54
CA CYS A 36 13.76 0.12 -16.92
C CYS A 36 14.61 -1.14 -16.69
N GLU A 37 15.87 -1.14 -17.12
CA GLU A 37 16.83 -2.24 -16.90
C GLU A 37 17.00 -2.53 -15.40
N ARG A 38 17.27 -1.49 -14.60
CA ARG A 38 17.43 -1.62 -13.14
C ARG A 38 16.15 -2.07 -12.45
N ALA A 39 14.98 -1.65 -12.94
CA ALA A 39 13.71 -2.11 -12.41
C ALA A 39 13.51 -3.62 -12.66
N LEU A 40 13.79 -4.11 -13.87
CA LEU A 40 13.72 -5.55 -14.16
C LEU A 40 14.74 -6.35 -13.31
N ALA A 41 15.99 -5.86 -13.23
CA ALA A 41 17.05 -6.50 -12.45
C ALA A 41 16.74 -6.56 -10.95
N ALA A 42 16.21 -5.48 -10.36
CA ALA A 42 15.85 -5.41 -8.94
C ALA A 42 14.79 -6.44 -8.52
N PHE A 43 13.91 -6.85 -9.44
CA PHE A 43 12.92 -7.90 -9.22
C PHE A 43 13.32 -9.26 -9.83
N SER A 44 14.58 -9.43 -10.24
CA SER A 44 15.12 -10.64 -10.88
C SER A 44 14.32 -11.10 -12.11
N LEU A 45 13.85 -10.16 -12.93
CA LEU A 45 12.97 -10.42 -14.07
C LEU A 45 13.75 -10.59 -15.37
N ASP A 46 13.42 -11.66 -16.10
CA ASP A 46 13.87 -11.92 -17.47
C ASP A 46 13.30 -10.86 -18.44
N PRO A 47 14.14 -10.02 -19.07
CA PRO A 47 13.69 -8.97 -19.98
C PRO A 47 12.95 -9.47 -21.23
N GLU A 48 13.07 -10.74 -21.62
CA GLU A 48 12.29 -11.30 -22.72
C GLU A 48 10.84 -11.61 -22.30
N LYS A 49 10.64 -11.93 -21.01
CA LYS A 49 9.35 -12.32 -20.43
C LYS A 49 8.63 -11.17 -19.71
N TRP A 50 9.34 -10.09 -19.39
CA TRP A 50 8.79 -8.93 -18.68
C TRP A 50 9.20 -7.62 -19.34
N GLY A 51 8.22 -6.75 -19.55
CA GLY A 51 8.42 -5.34 -19.83
C GLY A 51 8.08 -4.51 -18.60
N VAL A 52 8.53 -3.26 -18.60
CA VAL A 52 8.24 -2.30 -17.53
C VAL A 52 8.00 -0.91 -18.11
N ASN A 53 7.10 -0.16 -17.51
CA ASN A 53 6.89 1.27 -17.75
C ASN A 53 7.12 2.02 -16.42
N VAL A 54 8.09 2.93 -16.44
CA VAL A 54 8.57 3.72 -15.28
C VAL A 54 8.06 5.16 -15.25
N GLN A 55 7.23 5.55 -16.22
CA GLN A 55 6.66 6.90 -16.36
C GLN A 55 5.48 7.25 -15.41
N PRO A 56 4.70 6.32 -14.80
CA PRO A 56 3.55 6.73 -13.99
C PRO A 56 3.92 7.61 -12.78
N TYR A 57 3.23 8.74 -12.62
CA TYR A 57 3.48 9.69 -11.52
C TYR A 57 3.28 9.10 -10.11
N SER A 58 2.44 8.06 -9.96
CA SER A 58 2.14 7.38 -8.70
C SER A 58 1.56 5.98 -8.95
N CYS A 59 1.42 5.14 -7.91
CA CYS A 59 0.71 3.86 -8.08
C CYS A 59 -0.78 4.05 -8.44
N THR A 60 -1.44 5.11 -7.96
CA THR A 60 -2.85 5.38 -8.33
C THR A 60 -2.99 5.65 -9.83
N SER A 61 -2.08 6.42 -10.42
CA SER A 61 -2.06 6.63 -11.88
C SER A 61 -1.57 5.39 -12.64
N ALA A 62 -0.65 4.60 -12.08
CA ALA A 62 -0.22 3.32 -12.65
C ALA A 62 -1.39 2.33 -12.76
N ASN A 63 -2.14 2.13 -11.67
CA ASN A 63 -3.31 1.27 -11.63
C ASN A 63 -4.38 1.75 -12.61
N PHE A 64 -4.68 3.06 -12.63
CA PHE A 64 -5.67 3.61 -13.55
C PHE A 64 -5.25 3.45 -15.01
N ALA A 65 -3.97 3.64 -15.34
CA ALA A 65 -3.41 3.41 -16.67
C ALA A 65 -3.53 1.94 -17.11
N VAL A 66 -3.30 0.98 -16.20
CA VAL A 66 -3.54 -0.45 -16.47
C VAL A 66 -5.02 -0.71 -16.78
N TYR A 67 -5.94 -0.14 -15.99
CA TYR A 67 -7.37 -0.33 -16.24
C TYR A 67 -7.76 0.27 -17.60
N THR A 68 -7.39 1.52 -17.90
CA THR A 68 -7.71 2.16 -19.19
C THR A 68 -7.01 1.51 -20.39
N GLY A 69 -5.89 0.83 -20.18
CA GLY A 69 -5.16 0.11 -21.24
C GLY A 69 -5.71 -1.28 -21.54
N LEU A 70 -6.55 -1.85 -20.66
CA LEU A 70 -7.10 -3.20 -20.80
C LEU A 70 -8.64 -3.27 -20.84
N LEU A 71 -9.32 -2.23 -20.34
CA LEU A 71 -10.77 -2.24 -20.10
C LEU A 71 -11.48 -1.12 -20.86
N LEU A 72 -12.67 -1.45 -21.33
CA LEU A 72 -13.67 -0.46 -21.71
C LEU A 72 -14.39 0.11 -20.46
N PRO A 73 -14.99 1.30 -20.54
CA PRO A 73 -15.80 1.85 -19.45
C PRO A 73 -16.92 0.88 -19.00
N ASN A 74 -17.15 0.81 -17.69
CA ASN A 74 -18.06 -0.12 -17.00
C ASN A 74 -17.68 -1.61 -17.09
N GLU A 75 -16.54 -1.99 -17.68
CA GLU A 75 -16.03 -3.35 -17.48
C GLU A 75 -15.61 -3.60 -16.02
N ARG A 76 -15.61 -4.88 -15.64
CA ARG A 76 -15.65 -5.30 -14.24
C ARG A 76 -14.26 -5.50 -13.64
N ILE A 77 -14.04 -4.96 -12.44
CA ILE A 77 -12.84 -5.18 -11.63
C ILE A 77 -13.21 -5.78 -10.26
N MET A 78 -12.30 -6.59 -9.69
CA MET A 78 -12.45 -7.14 -8.34
C MET A 78 -11.20 -6.89 -7.52
N GLY A 79 -11.34 -6.21 -6.39
CA GLY A 79 -10.25 -5.84 -5.48
C GLY A 79 -10.58 -6.14 -4.02
N LEU A 80 -9.57 -6.10 -3.15
CA LEU A 80 -9.78 -6.25 -1.72
C LEU A 80 -10.56 -5.04 -1.18
N ASP A 81 -11.57 -5.30 -0.34
CA ASP A 81 -12.37 -4.26 0.32
C ASP A 81 -11.47 -3.35 1.18
N SER A 82 -11.77 -2.05 1.22
CA SER A 82 -10.93 -1.08 1.96
C SER A 82 -10.89 -1.37 3.47
N PRO A 83 -12.02 -1.63 4.16
CA PRO A 83 -12.02 -2.17 5.53
C PRO A 83 -11.42 -3.58 5.71
N SER A 84 -11.21 -4.33 4.63
CA SER A 84 -10.49 -5.62 4.67
C SER A 84 -8.99 -5.48 4.39
N GLY A 85 -8.49 -4.26 4.17
CA GLY A 85 -7.07 -3.97 3.94
C GLY A 85 -6.70 -3.54 2.52
N GLY A 86 -7.66 -3.39 1.61
CA GLY A 86 -7.43 -2.98 0.21
C GLY A 86 -7.04 -1.50 0.04
N HIS A 87 -6.69 -1.10 -1.18
CA HIS A 87 -6.43 0.31 -1.51
C HIS A 87 -7.60 0.95 -2.25
N MET A 88 -7.79 2.27 -2.10
CA MET A 88 -8.91 2.97 -2.75
C MET A 88 -8.90 2.85 -4.28
N SER A 89 -7.71 2.77 -4.91
CA SER A 89 -7.59 2.60 -6.37
C SER A 89 -8.01 1.20 -6.86
N HIS A 90 -8.35 0.26 -5.98
CA HIS A 90 -8.86 -1.08 -6.34
C HIS A 90 -10.39 -1.11 -6.52
N GLY A 91 -11.05 0.06 -6.55
CA GLY A 91 -12.48 0.19 -6.83
C GLY A 91 -13.36 0.44 -5.60
N TYR A 92 -12.95 1.33 -4.70
CA TYR A 92 -13.70 1.63 -3.47
C TYR A 92 -14.94 2.52 -3.67
N TYR A 93 -16.06 2.09 -3.08
CA TYR A 93 -17.34 2.79 -2.90
C TYR A 93 -17.90 2.54 -1.49
N THR A 94 -18.78 3.40 -0.98
CA THR A 94 -19.35 3.27 0.38
C THR A 94 -20.50 2.26 0.45
N PRO A 95 -20.92 1.80 1.64
CA PRO A 95 -22.11 0.95 1.81
C PRO A 95 -23.40 1.57 1.25
N SER A 96 -23.50 2.91 1.19
CA SER A 96 -24.60 3.64 0.56
C SER A 96 -24.52 3.74 -0.96
N GLY A 97 -23.60 3.02 -1.62
CA GLY A 97 -23.40 3.03 -3.06
C GLY A 97 -22.66 4.26 -3.61
N LYS A 98 -22.19 5.19 -2.76
CA LYS A 98 -21.42 6.35 -3.23
C LYS A 98 -20.06 5.88 -3.75
N LYS A 99 -19.89 5.93 -5.07
CA LYS A 99 -18.62 5.74 -5.77
C LYS A 99 -17.62 6.81 -5.28
N VAL A 100 -16.46 6.39 -4.75
CA VAL A 100 -15.44 7.29 -4.14
C VAL A 100 -14.17 7.33 -4.96
N SER A 101 -13.72 6.17 -5.44
CA SER A 101 -12.53 6.06 -6.28
C SER A 101 -12.89 6.30 -7.75
N ALA A 102 -11.98 6.91 -8.51
CA ALA A 102 -12.10 7.00 -9.98
C ALA A 102 -12.29 5.61 -10.60
N ALA A 103 -11.59 4.58 -10.07
CA ALA A 103 -11.78 3.20 -10.47
C ALA A 103 -13.24 2.74 -10.36
N SER A 104 -13.91 2.99 -9.23
CA SER A 104 -15.35 2.69 -9.05
C SER A 104 -16.29 3.57 -9.87
N ILE A 105 -15.82 4.70 -10.40
CA ILE A 105 -16.61 5.62 -11.24
C ILE A 105 -16.61 5.13 -12.69
N PHE A 106 -15.43 4.90 -13.26
CA PHE A 106 -15.26 4.53 -14.67
C PHE A 106 -15.38 3.03 -14.96
N PHE A 107 -15.21 2.18 -13.95
CA PHE A 107 -15.31 0.73 -14.04
C PHE A 107 -16.31 0.23 -12.98
N ASP A 108 -16.95 -0.90 -13.26
CA ASP A 108 -17.80 -1.54 -12.25
C ASP A 108 -16.92 -2.37 -11.32
N SER A 109 -17.09 -2.17 -10.01
CA SER A 109 -16.28 -2.81 -8.98
C SER A 109 -17.15 -3.68 -8.07
N LEU A 110 -16.62 -4.85 -7.71
CA LEU A 110 -17.13 -5.66 -6.60
C LEU A 110 -15.98 -6.02 -5.66
N PRO A 111 -16.06 -5.76 -4.34
CA PRO A 111 -15.00 -6.12 -3.43
C PRO A 111 -15.10 -7.57 -2.92
N TYR A 112 -13.96 -8.25 -2.85
CA TYR A 112 -13.76 -9.42 -2.00
C TYR A 112 -13.24 -9.00 -0.62
N LYS A 113 -13.36 -9.86 0.39
CA LYS A 113 -13.14 -9.50 1.80
C LYS A 113 -12.25 -10.50 2.52
N VAL A 114 -11.76 -10.11 3.69
CA VAL A 114 -11.24 -11.05 4.67
C VAL A 114 -12.39 -11.77 5.38
N ASN A 115 -12.12 -12.99 5.85
CA ASN A 115 -12.97 -13.71 6.76
C ASN A 115 -12.96 -12.99 8.13
N PRO A 116 -14.13 -12.66 8.71
CA PRO A 116 -14.22 -11.87 9.94
C PRO A 116 -13.61 -12.53 11.17
N ARG A 117 -13.46 -13.86 11.19
CA ARG A 117 -12.93 -14.59 12.35
C ARG A 117 -11.42 -14.72 12.34
N THR A 118 -10.81 -14.87 11.15
CA THR A 118 -9.37 -15.11 11.02
C THR A 118 -8.58 -13.88 10.61
N GLY A 119 -9.24 -12.86 10.02
CA GLY A 119 -8.59 -11.71 9.41
C GLY A 119 -7.87 -12.01 8.09
N LEU A 120 -7.98 -13.25 7.58
CA LEU A 120 -7.35 -13.70 6.34
C LEU A 120 -8.30 -13.54 5.15
N ILE A 121 -7.77 -13.38 3.93
CA ILE A 121 -8.60 -13.34 2.71
C ILE A 121 -9.47 -14.60 2.62
N ASP A 122 -10.78 -14.41 2.43
CA ASP A 122 -11.72 -15.51 2.26
C ASP A 122 -11.69 -15.99 0.80
N TYR A 123 -10.73 -16.87 0.50
CA TYR A 123 -10.44 -17.31 -0.87
C TYR A 123 -11.60 -18.05 -1.53
N ASP A 124 -12.45 -18.72 -0.75
CA ASP A 124 -13.59 -19.47 -1.28
C ASP A 124 -14.75 -18.53 -1.61
N LYS A 125 -15.03 -17.53 -0.76
CA LYS A 125 -15.96 -16.44 -1.11
C LYS A 125 -15.43 -15.51 -2.20
N LEU A 126 -14.12 -15.38 -2.34
CA LEU A 126 -13.48 -14.72 -3.49
C LEU A 126 -13.74 -15.51 -4.78
N GLU A 127 -13.59 -16.84 -4.76
CA GLU A 127 -13.84 -17.70 -5.93
C GLU A 127 -15.32 -17.66 -6.35
N GLU A 128 -16.24 -17.89 -5.42
CA GLU A 128 -17.70 -17.80 -5.61
C GLU A 128 -18.07 -16.50 -6.33
N LYS A 129 -17.67 -15.35 -5.75
CA LYS A 129 -17.90 -14.04 -6.34
C LYS A 129 -17.24 -13.85 -7.70
N ALA A 130 -16.03 -14.35 -7.92
CA ALA A 130 -15.33 -14.20 -9.19
C ALA A 130 -16.04 -14.95 -10.33
N LEU A 131 -16.63 -16.12 -10.03
CA LEU A 131 -17.36 -16.94 -10.99
C LEU A 131 -18.71 -16.34 -11.38
N ASP A 132 -19.42 -15.71 -10.43
CA ASP A 132 -20.69 -15.03 -10.69
C ASP A 132 -20.49 -13.65 -11.34
N TYR A 133 -19.56 -12.86 -10.78
CA TYR A 133 -19.34 -11.48 -11.19
C TYR A 133 -18.52 -11.36 -12.48
N ARG A 134 -17.69 -12.35 -12.82
CA ARG A 134 -16.84 -12.36 -14.03
C ARG A 134 -16.03 -11.06 -14.21
N PRO A 135 -15.14 -10.72 -13.27
CA PRO A 135 -14.24 -9.58 -13.42
C PRO A 135 -13.30 -9.79 -14.61
N LYS A 136 -12.97 -8.71 -15.30
CA LYS A 136 -11.93 -8.68 -16.35
C LYS A 136 -10.53 -8.56 -15.74
N ILE A 137 -10.41 -7.84 -14.62
CA ILE A 137 -9.19 -7.79 -13.80
C ILE A 137 -9.52 -8.23 -12.38
N LEU A 138 -8.82 -9.26 -11.90
CA LEU A 138 -8.74 -9.61 -10.48
C LEU A 138 -7.47 -8.99 -9.90
N ILE A 139 -7.63 -8.20 -8.84
CA ILE A 139 -6.56 -7.42 -8.21
C ILE A 139 -6.22 -8.03 -6.85
N CYS A 140 -4.96 -8.43 -6.66
CA CYS A 140 -4.36 -8.73 -5.35
C CYS A 140 -3.38 -7.61 -4.92
N GLY A 141 -2.93 -7.64 -3.67
CA GLY A 141 -2.19 -6.53 -3.07
C GLY A 141 -3.09 -5.56 -2.30
N GLY A 142 -2.51 -4.79 -1.37
CA GLY A 142 -3.29 -4.01 -0.41
C GLY A 142 -2.48 -2.98 0.39
N SER A 143 -3.17 -2.26 1.27
CA SER A 143 -2.66 -1.17 2.09
C SER A 143 -2.47 -1.51 3.57
N SER A 144 -3.31 -2.37 4.13
CA SER A 144 -3.31 -2.72 5.56
C SER A 144 -3.55 -4.21 5.83
N TYR A 145 -3.41 -5.07 4.81
CA TYR A 145 -3.41 -6.52 5.02
C TYR A 145 -2.06 -6.98 5.61
N PRO A 146 -2.02 -7.63 6.80
CA PRO A 146 -0.78 -7.87 7.55
C PRO A 146 -0.18 -9.27 7.34
N ARG A 147 -0.59 -9.99 6.29
CA ARG A 147 -0.14 -11.37 5.98
C ARG A 147 0.32 -11.47 4.54
N GLU A 148 1.02 -12.57 4.21
CA GLU A 148 1.37 -12.91 2.84
C GLU A 148 0.13 -13.18 1.97
N TRP A 149 0.34 -13.10 0.66
CA TRP A 149 -0.69 -13.28 -0.37
C TRP A 149 -0.51 -14.61 -1.08
N ASP A 150 -1.55 -15.44 -1.12
CA ASP A 150 -1.52 -16.66 -1.92
C ASP A 150 -1.76 -16.37 -3.42
N TYR A 151 -0.69 -15.99 -4.11
CA TYR A 151 -0.72 -15.67 -5.53
C TYR A 151 -1.11 -16.88 -6.41
N ALA A 152 -0.86 -18.10 -5.96
CA ALA A 152 -1.26 -19.32 -6.68
C ALA A 152 -2.78 -19.51 -6.67
N ARG A 153 -3.43 -19.31 -5.51
CA ARG A 153 -4.89 -19.32 -5.38
C ARG A 153 -5.55 -18.18 -6.15
N PHE A 154 -4.95 -16.97 -6.12
CA PHE A 154 -5.39 -15.86 -6.97
C PHE A 154 -5.30 -16.20 -8.47
N ARG A 155 -4.21 -16.83 -8.94
CA ARG A 155 -4.05 -17.28 -10.33
C ARG A 155 -5.09 -18.32 -10.72
N TYR A 156 -5.32 -19.31 -9.87
CA TYR A 156 -6.34 -20.34 -10.08
C TYR A 156 -7.73 -19.74 -10.27
N ILE A 157 -8.13 -18.79 -9.41
CA ILE A 157 -9.43 -18.12 -9.49
C ILE A 157 -9.51 -17.26 -10.75
N ALA A 158 -8.46 -16.49 -11.06
CA ALA A 158 -8.39 -15.68 -12.28
C ALA A 158 -8.47 -16.52 -13.56
N ASP A 159 -7.79 -17.67 -13.64
CA ASP A 159 -7.90 -18.60 -14.77
C ASP A 159 -9.31 -19.19 -14.91
N LYS A 160 -9.99 -19.53 -13.79
CA LYS A 160 -11.38 -20.03 -13.80
C LYS A 160 -12.41 -19.00 -14.28
N CYS A 161 -12.29 -17.74 -13.84
CA CYS A 161 -13.24 -16.71 -14.24
C CYS A 161 -12.91 -16.06 -15.60
N GLY A 162 -11.66 -16.18 -16.07
CA GLY A 162 -11.17 -15.61 -17.33
C GLY A 162 -10.51 -14.22 -17.16
N ALA A 163 -10.09 -13.87 -15.95
CA ALA A 163 -9.53 -12.56 -15.62
C ALA A 163 -8.02 -12.46 -15.85
N VAL A 164 -7.58 -11.24 -16.17
CA VAL A 164 -6.19 -10.80 -15.96
C VAL A 164 -5.94 -10.73 -14.46
N LEU A 165 -4.85 -11.34 -13.98
CA LEU A 165 -4.42 -11.21 -12.58
C LEU A 165 -3.43 -10.05 -12.46
N MET A 166 -3.78 -9.06 -11.66
CA MET A 166 -2.95 -7.90 -11.35
C MET A 166 -2.55 -7.90 -9.88
N CYS A 167 -1.28 -7.62 -9.56
CA CYS A 167 -0.85 -7.36 -8.18
C CYS A 167 -0.42 -5.90 -8.01
N ASP A 168 -1.01 -5.20 -7.04
CA ASP A 168 -0.49 -3.92 -6.54
C ASP A 168 0.43 -4.18 -5.34
N MET A 169 1.73 -4.33 -5.60
CA MET A 169 2.72 -4.63 -4.57
C MET A 169 3.23 -3.40 -3.81
N ALA A 170 2.56 -2.24 -3.93
CA ALA A 170 3.06 -0.94 -3.46
C ALA A 170 3.64 -0.92 -2.03
N HIS A 171 3.07 -1.66 -1.08
CA HIS A 171 3.53 -1.69 0.30
C HIS A 171 4.74 -2.60 0.55
N ILE A 172 4.89 -3.68 -0.22
CA ILE A 172 5.87 -4.76 0.01
C ILE A 172 6.94 -4.85 -1.08
N SER A 173 6.96 -3.93 -2.04
CA SER A 173 7.90 -3.93 -3.17
C SER A 173 9.38 -3.95 -2.78
N GLY A 174 9.78 -3.34 -1.66
CA GLY A 174 11.14 -3.47 -1.14
C GLY A 174 11.46 -4.88 -0.62
N LEU A 175 10.48 -5.55 0.01
CA LEU A 175 10.64 -6.91 0.52
C LEU A 175 10.71 -7.93 -0.63
N ILE A 176 9.88 -7.75 -1.67
CA ILE A 176 9.92 -8.60 -2.88
C ILE A 176 11.27 -8.42 -3.61
N ALA A 177 11.77 -7.20 -3.76
CA ALA A 177 13.09 -6.94 -4.36
C ALA A 177 14.23 -7.57 -3.54
N ALA A 178 14.11 -7.57 -2.20
CA ALA A 178 15.03 -8.23 -1.29
C ALA A 178 14.87 -9.77 -1.22
N LYS A 179 13.78 -10.33 -1.79
CA LYS A 179 13.37 -11.75 -1.72
C LYS A 179 12.94 -12.23 -0.33
N GLU A 180 12.49 -11.29 0.51
CA GLU A 180 12.02 -11.50 1.89
C GLU A 180 10.50 -11.81 1.99
N CYS A 181 9.79 -11.87 0.86
CA CYS A 181 8.42 -12.36 0.81
C CYS A 181 8.07 -12.93 -0.58
N ALA A 182 6.94 -13.63 -0.68
CA ALA A 182 6.49 -14.26 -1.91
C ALA A 182 6.43 -13.29 -3.11
N SER A 183 6.91 -13.75 -4.27
CA SER A 183 6.95 -12.94 -5.50
C SER A 183 5.64 -13.04 -6.31
N PRO A 184 4.95 -11.92 -6.61
CA PRO A 184 3.78 -11.94 -7.49
C PRO A 184 4.14 -12.25 -8.95
N PHE A 185 5.41 -12.08 -9.35
CA PHE A 185 5.88 -12.22 -10.73
C PHE A 185 5.88 -13.67 -11.25
N ASP A 186 5.75 -14.68 -10.39
CA ASP A 186 5.52 -16.06 -10.84
C ASP A 186 4.08 -16.31 -11.33
N TYR A 187 3.11 -15.48 -10.93
CA TYR A 187 1.68 -15.77 -11.08
C TYR A 187 0.87 -14.68 -11.79
N CYS A 188 1.16 -13.41 -11.54
CA CYS A 188 0.39 -12.29 -12.06
C CYS A 188 0.72 -12.01 -13.53
N ASP A 189 -0.24 -11.48 -14.28
CA ASP A 189 -0.05 -11.01 -15.66
C ASP A 189 0.55 -9.58 -15.68
N ILE A 190 0.16 -8.77 -14.68
CA ILE A 190 0.62 -7.40 -14.45
C ILE A 190 0.98 -7.23 -12.97
N VAL A 191 2.05 -6.49 -12.69
CA VAL A 191 2.40 -6.06 -11.33
C VAL A 191 2.60 -4.55 -11.33
N THR A 192 1.81 -3.82 -10.55
CA THR A 192 2.02 -2.39 -10.30
C THR A 192 2.64 -2.16 -8.94
N SER A 193 3.31 -1.03 -8.79
CA SER A 193 3.84 -0.61 -7.50
C SER A 193 3.98 0.91 -7.42
N THR A 194 4.25 1.38 -6.21
CA THR A 194 4.99 2.62 -6.00
C THR A 194 6.46 2.34 -5.67
N THR A 195 7.28 3.37 -5.80
CA THR A 195 8.72 3.35 -5.48
C THR A 195 9.05 3.92 -4.10
N HIS A 196 8.15 4.68 -3.44
CA HIS A 196 8.48 5.47 -2.22
C HIS A 196 8.12 4.81 -0.87
N LYS A 197 7.71 3.52 -0.85
CA LYS A 197 7.38 2.81 0.39
C LYS A 197 8.57 1.97 0.83
N SER A 198 8.41 0.65 1.02
CA SER A 198 9.52 -0.25 1.40
C SER A 198 10.69 -0.24 0.40
N LEU A 199 10.45 0.06 -0.88
CA LEU A 199 11.50 0.20 -1.90
C LEU A 199 12.37 1.47 -1.75
N ARG A 200 11.99 2.42 -0.87
CA ARG A 200 12.82 3.59 -0.46
C ARG A 200 13.33 4.51 -1.59
N GLY A 201 12.66 4.51 -2.74
CA GLY A 201 12.93 5.39 -3.89
C GLY A 201 12.14 6.71 -3.87
N PRO A 202 12.18 7.49 -4.97
CA PRO A 202 11.41 8.73 -5.11
C PRO A 202 9.90 8.46 -5.18
N ARG A 203 9.07 9.51 -5.10
CA ARG A 203 7.62 9.39 -5.34
C ARG A 203 7.33 9.17 -6.82
N GLY A 204 7.08 7.91 -7.19
CA GLY A 204 6.64 7.49 -8.52
C GLY A 204 5.74 6.25 -8.46
N GLY A 205 5.27 5.82 -9.63
CA GLY A 205 4.60 4.56 -9.89
C GLY A 205 5.32 3.77 -10.98
N ILE A 206 5.07 2.47 -11.03
CA ILE A 206 5.70 1.56 -12.00
C ILE A 206 4.71 0.46 -12.39
N ILE A 207 4.73 0.06 -13.66
CA ILE A 207 3.89 -1.01 -14.21
C ILE A 207 4.81 -2.04 -14.87
N PHE A 208 4.84 -3.24 -14.34
CA PHE A 208 5.44 -4.42 -14.98
C PHE A 208 4.35 -5.23 -15.68
N TYR A 209 4.66 -5.77 -16.85
CA TYR A 209 3.72 -6.57 -17.65
C TYR A 209 4.44 -7.72 -18.34
N ARG A 210 3.78 -8.87 -18.46
CA ARG A 210 4.34 -10.01 -19.21
C ARG A 210 4.49 -9.71 -20.69
N LYS A 211 5.54 -10.26 -21.29
CA LYS A 211 5.81 -10.33 -22.73
C LYS A 211 5.99 -11.79 -23.15
N GLY A 212 5.84 -12.05 -24.46
CA GLY A 212 6.04 -13.38 -25.03
C GLY A 212 4.93 -14.40 -24.69
N PRO A 213 5.16 -15.69 -24.98
CA PRO A 213 4.16 -16.74 -24.81
C PRO A 213 3.87 -17.05 -23.33
N LYS A 214 2.59 -17.28 -23.01
CA LYS A 214 2.13 -17.54 -21.63
C LYS A 214 2.64 -18.89 -21.10
N THR A 215 3.46 -18.86 -20.06
CA THR A 215 3.85 -20.04 -19.25
C THR A 215 3.16 -20.02 -17.88
N ARG A 216 2.64 -21.16 -17.42
CA ARG A 216 1.85 -21.29 -16.19
C ARG A 216 2.56 -22.16 -15.14
N LYS A 217 2.45 -21.79 -13.86
CA LYS A 217 2.81 -22.61 -12.68
C LYS A 217 1.60 -22.73 -11.73
N GLN A 218 1.57 -23.80 -10.93
CA GLN A 218 0.56 -24.05 -9.87
C GLN A 218 1.27 -24.16 -8.50
N GLY A 219 0.56 -23.86 -7.40
CA GLY A 219 1.10 -23.83 -6.03
C GLY A 219 0.03 -24.08 -4.95
N MET A 220 0.44 -24.29 -3.69
CA MET A 220 -0.40 -24.85 -2.61
C MET A 220 -0.18 -24.16 -1.24
N HIS A 221 -1.18 -24.22 -0.35
CA HIS A 221 -1.45 -23.31 0.80
C HIS A 221 -0.86 -23.67 2.19
N GLN A 222 -0.75 -22.67 3.09
CA GLN A 222 -0.93 -22.74 4.57
C GLN A 222 -1.23 -21.34 5.20
N SER A 223 -1.73 -21.23 6.45
CA SER A 223 -2.23 -19.96 7.05
C SER A 223 -2.32 -19.92 8.60
N ASN A 224 -2.38 -18.72 9.23
CA ASN A 224 -2.74 -18.46 10.66
C ASN A 224 -3.04 -16.95 10.98
N GLY A 225 -3.76 -16.63 12.08
CA GLY A 225 -4.50 -15.36 12.29
C GLY A 225 -4.34 -14.56 13.62
N ASP A 226 -5.42 -13.86 14.04
CA ASP A 226 -5.62 -12.95 15.22
C ASP A 226 -4.91 -11.56 15.19
N GLY A 227 -5.31 -10.46 15.89
CA GLY A 227 -6.40 -10.17 16.87
C GLY A 227 -6.54 -8.64 17.21
N THR A 228 -7.49 -8.19 18.07
CA THR A 228 -7.73 -6.72 18.34
C THR A 228 -8.24 -6.29 19.75
N LEU A 229 -7.92 -5.03 20.15
CA LEU A 229 -8.34 -4.32 21.38
C LEU A 229 -9.31 -3.15 21.11
N GLY A 230 -10.31 -2.95 21.97
CA GLY A 230 -11.46 -2.05 21.74
C GLY A 230 -11.27 -0.55 22.01
N ILE A 231 -10.48 0.15 21.18
CA ILE A 231 -10.36 1.63 21.15
C ILE A 231 -10.77 2.18 19.77
N THR A 232 -11.03 3.49 19.63
CA THR A 232 -11.30 4.11 18.33
C THR A 232 -10.04 4.72 17.72
N GLY A 233 -9.64 4.24 16.54
CA GLY A 233 -8.40 4.63 15.86
C GLY A 233 -8.24 6.14 15.65
N LYS A 234 -9.34 6.88 15.45
CA LYS A 234 -9.32 8.35 15.33
C LYS A 234 -8.86 9.08 16.60
N ASN A 235 -9.31 8.66 17.78
CA ASN A 235 -8.92 9.32 19.04
C ASN A 235 -7.47 8.96 19.38
N TYR A 236 -7.09 7.70 19.16
CA TYR A 236 -5.74 7.20 19.39
C TYR A 236 -4.69 7.86 18.46
N GLU A 237 -5.01 8.01 17.16
CA GLU A 237 -4.17 8.75 16.20
C GLU A 237 -3.86 10.17 16.70
N LYS A 238 -4.84 10.88 17.28
CA LYS A 238 -4.62 12.25 17.73
C LYS A 238 -3.76 12.36 18.99
N VAL A 239 -3.86 11.39 19.91
CA VAL A 239 -2.96 11.31 21.08
C VAL A 239 -1.54 11.00 20.62
N CYS A 240 -1.37 10.05 19.70
CA CYS A 240 -0.06 9.73 19.11
C CYS A 240 0.57 10.96 18.45
N GLU A 241 -0.19 11.70 17.62
CA GLU A 241 0.27 12.95 16.97
C GLU A 241 0.75 13.97 18.01
N MET A 242 0.00 14.17 19.11
CA MET A 242 0.39 15.09 20.19
C MET A 242 1.59 14.60 21.03
N CYS A 243 1.96 13.33 20.92
CA CYS A 243 3.16 12.74 21.52
C CYS A 243 4.31 12.59 20.51
N HIS A 244 4.21 13.21 19.32
CA HIS A 244 5.16 13.09 18.20
C HIS A 244 5.33 11.67 17.64
N ILE A 245 4.34 10.80 17.83
CA ILE A 245 4.24 9.47 17.22
C ILE A 245 3.34 9.57 15.98
N THR A 246 3.93 9.45 14.78
CA THR A 246 3.17 9.48 13.53
C THR A 246 2.72 8.09 13.11
N LEU A 247 1.41 7.84 13.16
CA LEU A 247 0.75 6.66 12.59
C LEU A 247 -0.51 7.07 11.82
N ASN A 248 -1.20 6.13 11.19
CA ASN A 248 -2.43 6.42 10.43
C ASN A 248 -3.59 5.58 10.95
N LYS A 249 -4.73 6.20 11.24
CA LYS A 249 -6.01 5.48 11.41
C LYS A 249 -6.32 4.66 10.15
N SER A 250 -6.81 3.44 10.32
CA SER A 250 -7.03 2.49 9.24
C SER A 250 -8.31 1.71 9.47
N ALA A 251 -9.10 1.54 8.42
CA ALA A 251 -10.36 0.81 8.49
C ALA A 251 -10.09 -0.68 8.78
N ILE A 252 -10.85 -1.23 9.72
CA ILE A 252 -10.86 -2.65 10.08
C ILE A 252 -12.17 -3.30 9.64
N PHE A 253 -12.22 -4.63 9.62
CA PHE A 253 -13.40 -5.34 9.17
C PHE A 253 -14.64 -4.92 10.00
N GLY A 254 -15.71 -4.52 9.31
CA GLY A 254 -16.96 -4.06 9.93
C GLY A 254 -17.10 -2.54 10.04
N ASP A 255 -16.06 -1.75 9.75
CA ASP A 255 -16.16 -0.28 9.78
C ASP A 255 -17.13 0.27 8.71
N ASN A 256 -18.15 1.01 9.15
CA ASN A 256 -19.17 1.64 8.31
C ASN A 256 -18.70 2.95 7.64
N GLY A 257 -17.47 2.96 7.10
CA GLY A 257 -16.90 4.05 6.31
C GLY A 257 -15.64 4.71 6.89
N ALA A 258 -15.00 5.56 6.09
CA ALA A 258 -13.62 6.02 6.32
C ALA A 258 -13.43 7.17 7.34
N PHE A 259 -14.51 7.76 7.86
CA PHE A 259 -14.41 9.02 8.65
C PHE A 259 -14.05 8.83 10.13
N SER A 260 -14.24 7.64 10.70
CA SER A 260 -13.87 7.30 12.08
C SER A 260 -13.63 5.79 12.20
N PRO A 261 -12.57 5.26 11.56
CA PRO A 261 -12.27 3.83 11.56
C PRO A 261 -11.83 3.33 12.93
N GLY A 262 -12.04 2.04 13.19
CA GLY A 262 -11.73 1.39 14.45
C GLY A 262 -10.23 1.24 14.72
N GLY A 263 -9.41 0.97 13.71
CA GLY A 263 -8.00 0.62 13.88
C GLY A 263 -6.99 1.72 13.56
N VAL A 264 -5.71 1.38 13.74
CA VAL A 264 -4.55 2.11 13.22
C VAL A 264 -3.62 1.15 12.47
N ARG A 265 -2.85 1.68 11.52
CA ARG A 265 -1.77 0.98 10.83
C ARG A 265 -0.43 1.60 11.23
N ILE A 266 0.44 0.77 11.77
CA ILE A 266 1.84 1.05 12.10
C ILE A 266 2.72 0.34 11.05
N GLY A 267 3.94 0.83 10.82
CA GLY A 267 4.88 0.20 9.90
C GLY A 267 6.33 0.52 10.27
N THR A 268 7.20 -0.49 10.19
CA THR A 268 8.62 -0.41 10.55
C THR A 268 9.55 0.31 9.56
N PRO A 269 9.36 0.32 8.22
CA PRO A 269 10.43 0.68 7.27
C PRO A 269 11.10 2.04 7.44
N ALA A 270 10.37 3.04 7.96
CA ALA A 270 10.91 4.37 8.19
C ALA A 270 11.91 4.40 9.34
N MET A 271 11.58 3.79 10.49
CA MET A 271 12.47 3.75 11.66
C MET A 271 13.61 2.75 11.46
N THR A 272 13.36 1.60 10.82
CA THR A 272 14.44 0.68 10.39
C THR A 272 15.43 1.37 9.44
N SER A 273 14.98 2.27 8.56
CA SER A 273 15.87 3.06 7.71
C SER A 273 16.71 4.12 8.46
N ARG A 274 16.38 4.41 9.73
CA ARG A 274 17.18 5.24 10.64
C ARG A 274 18.12 4.42 11.54
N GLY A 275 18.08 3.09 11.45
CA GLY A 275 18.90 2.17 12.23
C GLY A 275 18.19 1.46 13.38
N CYS A 276 16.88 1.64 13.58
CA CYS A 276 16.17 0.95 14.66
C CYS A 276 16.12 -0.57 14.46
N VAL A 277 16.49 -1.31 15.51
CA VAL A 277 16.46 -2.79 15.60
C VAL A 277 15.34 -3.27 16.53
N GLU A 278 15.26 -4.56 16.82
CA GLU A 278 14.16 -5.20 17.55
C GLU A 278 13.88 -4.56 18.92
N SER A 279 14.91 -4.31 19.74
CA SER A 279 14.78 -3.64 21.06
C SER A 279 14.28 -2.20 20.97
N ASP A 280 14.57 -1.51 19.86
CA ASP A 280 14.04 -0.17 19.60
C ASP A 280 12.53 -0.24 19.28
N PHE A 281 12.09 -1.30 18.60
CA PHE A 281 10.67 -1.54 18.35
C PHE A 281 9.89 -1.98 19.59
N GLU A 282 10.51 -2.68 20.54
CA GLU A 282 9.94 -2.91 21.88
C GLU A 282 9.72 -1.57 22.61
N THR A 283 10.72 -0.68 22.58
CA THR A 283 10.61 0.68 23.15
C THR A 283 9.50 1.51 22.46
N ILE A 284 9.37 1.40 21.13
CA ILE A 284 8.28 2.03 20.38
C ILE A 284 6.91 1.42 20.75
N ALA A 285 6.83 0.11 21.00
CA ALA A 285 5.60 -0.55 21.45
C ALA A 285 5.16 -0.04 22.84
N ASP A 286 6.09 0.19 23.76
CA ASP A 286 5.80 0.82 25.06
C ASP A 286 5.27 2.26 24.92
N PHE A 287 5.84 3.06 24.01
CA PHE A 287 5.31 4.40 23.71
C PHE A 287 3.89 4.34 23.14
N LEU A 288 3.62 3.39 22.24
CA LEU A 288 2.29 3.16 21.67
C LEU A 288 1.29 2.71 22.74
N LEU A 289 1.69 1.82 23.66
CA LEU A 289 0.87 1.39 24.79
C LEU A 289 0.59 2.56 25.75
N ARG A 290 1.58 3.41 26.05
CA ARG A 290 1.39 4.60 26.89
C ARG A 290 0.41 5.59 26.24
N ALA A 291 0.53 5.84 24.93
CA ALA A 291 -0.42 6.67 24.20
C ALA A 291 -1.85 6.08 24.22
N ALA A 292 -2.00 4.75 24.22
CA ALA A 292 -3.31 4.10 24.32
C ALA A 292 -3.90 4.26 25.74
N GLN A 293 -3.08 4.13 26.78
CA GLN A 293 -3.49 4.41 28.17
C GLN A 293 -3.98 5.86 28.35
N ILE A 294 -3.23 6.84 27.82
CA ILE A 294 -3.62 8.26 27.82
C ILE A 294 -4.95 8.45 27.08
N THR A 295 -5.11 7.83 25.91
CA THR A 295 -6.37 7.87 25.13
C THR A 295 -7.55 7.35 25.95
N VAL A 296 -7.39 6.23 26.66
CA VAL A 296 -8.44 5.64 27.51
C VAL A 296 -8.75 6.54 28.70
N ALA A 297 -7.74 7.11 29.37
CA ALA A 297 -7.92 8.00 30.51
C ALA A 297 -8.70 9.27 30.12
N VAL A 298 -8.25 9.98 29.08
CA VAL A 298 -8.89 11.21 28.58
C VAL A 298 -10.29 10.94 28.06
N GLN A 299 -10.51 9.79 27.40
CA GLN A 299 -11.85 9.39 26.94
C GLN A 299 -12.80 9.03 28.10
N ARG A 300 -12.28 8.56 29.25
CA ARG A 300 -13.07 8.30 30.46
C ARG A 300 -13.51 9.60 31.15
N GLU A 301 -12.66 10.62 31.12
CA GLU A 301 -12.89 11.91 31.78
C GLU A 301 -13.72 12.88 30.92
N HIS A 302 -13.38 13.04 29.64
CA HIS A 302 -14.00 14.02 28.74
C HIS A 302 -14.95 13.39 27.70
N GLY A 303 -15.13 12.07 27.74
CA GLY A 303 -16.00 11.35 26.82
C GLY A 303 -15.41 11.15 25.41
N LYS A 304 -16.22 10.57 24.52
CA LYS A 304 -15.80 10.14 23.16
C LYS A 304 -15.88 11.24 22.10
N TYR A 305 -16.57 12.36 22.39
CA TYR A 305 -16.82 13.42 21.42
C TYR A 305 -15.57 14.27 21.20
N GLN A 306 -15.13 14.38 19.94
CA GLN A 306 -13.85 14.98 19.56
C GLN A 306 -13.58 16.36 20.18
N LYS A 307 -14.59 17.25 20.27
CA LYS A 307 -14.43 18.59 20.84
C LYS A 307 -14.04 18.57 22.32
N GLU A 308 -14.64 17.68 23.10
CA GLU A 308 -14.40 17.56 24.53
C GLU A 308 -13.14 16.73 24.80
N PHE A 309 -12.94 15.65 24.04
CA PHE A 309 -11.70 14.86 24.05
C PHE A 309 -10.46 15.72 23.77
N LEU A 310 -10.52 16.64 22.80
CA LEU A 310 -9.42 17.55 22.49
C LEU A 310 -9.10 18.54 23.63
N LYS A 311 -10.09 18.95 24.44
CA LYS A 311 -9.83 19.80 25.63
C LYS A 311 -9.01 19.03 26.66
N GLY A 312 -9.33 17.77 26.91
CA GLY A 312 -8.60 16.91 27.85
C GLY A 312 -7.16 16.57 27.45
N LEU A 313 -6.77 16.87 26.21
CA LEU A 313 -5.38 16.79 25.74
C LEU A 313 -4.62 18.10 25.86
N GLN A 314 -5.29 19.25 26.01
CA GLN A 314 -4.64 20.54 26.20
C GLN A 314 -3.98 20.58 27.59
N SER A 315 -2.68 20.87 27.62
CA SER A 315 -1.87 20.90 28.85
C SER A 315 -1.84 19.59 29.66
N ASN A 316 -2.19 18.46 29.03
CA ASN A 316 -2.13 17.14 29.65
C ASN A 316 -0.68 16.73 29.93
N LYS A 317 -0.35 16.45 31.21
CA LYS A 317 1.03 16.18 31.63
C LYS A 317 1.60 14.88 31.05
N ASP A 318 0.79 13.82 30.96
CA ASP A 318 1.23 12.54 30.39
C ASP A 318 1.57 12.67 28.89
N VAL A 319 0.85 13.52 28.16
CA VAL A 319 1.13 13.82 26.74
C VAL A 319 2.48 14.54 26.61
N VAL A 320 2.78 15.50 27.50
CA VAL A 320 4.06 16.22 27.49
C VAL A 320 5.22 15.31 27.88
N GLU A 321 5.06 14.47 28.92
CA GLU A 321 6.07 13.50 29.33
C GLU A 321 6.37 12.50 28.19
N LEU A 322 5.32 11.91 27.60
CA LEU A 322 5.49 10.94 26.52
C LEU A 322 6.14 11.59 25.29
N ARG A 323 5.74 12.81 24.91
CA ARG A 323 6.38 13.56 23.83
C ARG A 323 7.89 13.72 24.07
N ASN A 324 8.29 14.20 25.24
CA ASN A 324 9.70 14.44 25.55
C ASN A 324 10.52 13.15 25.49
N ARG A 325 9.95 12.02 25.95
CA ARG A 325 10.57 10.69 25.85
C ARG A 325 10.69 10.22 24.39
N VAL A 326 9.65 10.41 23.58
CA VAL A 326 9.65 10.06 22.15
C VAL A 326 10.69 10.90 21.39
N GLU A 327 10.79 12.20 21.66
CA GLU A 327 11.81 13.08 21.07
C GLU A 327 13.23 12.67 21.47
N THR A 328 13.47 12.43 22.76
CA THR A 328 14.78 12.04 23.30
C THR A 328 15.25 10.69 22.76
N PHE A 329 14.32 9.77 22.48
CA PHE A 329 14.61 8.50 21.82
C PHE A 329 14.86 8.72 20.31
N ALA A 330 13.97 9.45 19.63
CA ALA A 330 14.06 9.65 18.19
C ALA A 330 15.26 10.49 17.74
N SER A 331 15.88 11.28 18.62
CA SER A 331 17.10 12.05 18.33
C SER A 331 18.39 11.23 18.35
N GLN A 332 18.37 10.00 18.88
CA GLN A 332 19.55 9.12 18.96
C GLN A 332 19.90 8.46 17.62
N PHE A 333 18.95 8.42 16.69
CA PHE A 333 19.09 7.74 15.40
C PHE A 333 19.47 8.72 14.29
N ALA A 334 20.30 8.28 13.34
CA ALA A 334 20.65 9.07 12.16
C ALA A 334 19.39 9.43 11.32
N MET A 335 19.48 10.49 10.51
CA MET A 335 18.44 10.82 9.54
C MET A 335 18.98 10.71 8.10
N PRO A 336 18.54 9.72 7.30
CA PRO A 336 19.03 9.59 5.93
C PRO A 336 18.48 10.72 5.05
N GLY A 337 19.38 11.39 4.33
CA GLY A 337 19.04 12.31 3.24
C GLY A 337 19.39 13.79 3.47
N TYR A 338 19.76 14.19 4.70
CA TYR A 338 20.35 15.48 5.00
C TYR A 338 21.25 15.37 6.23
N ASP A 339 22.30 16.19 6.29
CA ASP A 339 23.19 16.23 7.45
C ASP A 339 22.50 16.96 8.61
N THR A 340 22.48 16.36 9.80
CA THR A 340 21.87 16.92 11.01
C THR A 340 22.87 17.73 11.84
N CYS A 341 23.69 18.55 11.16
CA CYS A 341 24.70 19.42 11.78
C CYS A 341 24.08 20.57 12.59
#